data_AF-A0A9W7GCZ8-F1
#
_entry.id   AF-A0A9W7GCZ8-F1
#
_cell.length_a   1.000
_cell.length_b   1.000
_cell.length_c   1.000
_cell.angle_alpha   90.00
_cell.angle_beta   90.00
_cell.angle_gamma   90.00
#
_symmetry.space_group_name_H-M   'P 1'
#
loop_
_entity.id
_entity.type
_entity.pdbx_description
1 polymer ?
#
loop_
_entity_poly.entity_id
_entity_poly.type
_entity_poly.pdbx_seq_one_letter_code
_entity_poly.pdbx_strand_id
1 'polypeptide(L)'
;MSGSNDDDDLCAQILDDNTDHFARLGLPLVACDPPVVRKAYYSLARKIHPDKNSSSLAKEAFQVLSDALDVLYERESQADYLRELLRDNDEVNEGGVEGGGDRRDGRKGKKERKRPHPHCDDWKKKKKKTKGSTAPEWTYKRWADVKTEMERRENLEREFVQSKSTASNEREALTIMKRAMKICRQLDEDAGCPPTFINPLWAKLEESDTLKQAKLPDGWEKIILHPPNPNNIAAIMAQTRYQYRRKETGEITDQHPVKEVEARLAYARMQSTANQVDFEVDLGGFIKELQDYLHEEYNYEALDDEINDLGCV
;
A
#
# COMPACT_ATOMS: atom_id res chain seq x y z
N MET A 1 5.08 -19.11 -37.04
CA MET A 1 5.84 -19.90 -36.06
C MET A 1 7.17 -19.19 -35.87
N SER A 2 7.24 -18.23 -34.94
CA SER A 2 8.36 -17.28 -34.85
C SER A 2 8.44 -16.64 -33.46
N GLY A 3 8.24 -17.44 -32.40
CA GLY A 3 8.28 -16.99 -31.01
C GLY A 3 9.04 -17.90 -30.06
N SER A 4 9.77 -18.90 -30.57
CA SER A 4 10.44 -19.91 -29.73
C SER A 4 11.80 -19.48 -29.20
N ASN A 5 12.52 -18.61 -29.91
CA ASN A 5 13.92 -18.33 -29.55
C ASN A 5 14.05 -17.39 -28.33
N ASP A 6 13.18 -16.38 -28.22
CA ASP A 6 13.24 -15.41 -27.12
C ASP A 6 12.92 -16.06 -25.75
N ASP A 7 12.04 -17.08 -25.76
CA ASP A 7 11.63 -17.81 -24.56
C ASP A 7 12.75 -18.74 -24.04
N ASP A 8 13.46 -19.42 -24.96
CA ASP A 8 14.62 -20.26 -24.64
C ASP A 8 15.78 -19.42 -24.11
N ASP A 9 16.05 -18.25 -24.71
CA ASP A 9 17.13 -17.35 -24.30
C ASP A 9 16.93 -16.82 -22.87
N LEU A 10 15.69 -16.45 -22.51
CA LEU A 10 15.35 -16.01 -21.15
C LEU A 10 15.51 -17.13 -20.12
N CYS A 11 15.08 -18.36 -20.45
CA CYS A 11 15.28 -19.51 -19.58
C CYS A 11 16.76 -19.84 -19.41
N ALA A 12 17.55 -19.79 -20.50
CA ALA A 12 18.99 -20.01 -20.45
C ALA A 12 19.72 -18.98 -19.58
N GLN A 13 19.32 -17.70 -19.64
CA GLN A 13 19.89 -16.65 -18.81
C GLN A 13 19.67 -16.91 -17.31
N ILE A 14 18.50 -17.40 -16.92
CA ILE A 14 18.17 -17.70 -15.52
C ILE A 14 18.91 -18.94 -15.02
N LEU A 15 19.17 -19.90 -15.92
CA LEU A 15 19.86 -21.15 -15.62
C LEU A 15 21.40 -21.02 -15.61
N ASP A 16 21.97 -19.89 -16.03
CA ASP A 16 23.42 -19.70 -16.03
C ASP A 16 23.98 -19.77 -14.59
N ASP A 17 24.82 -20.77 -14.33
CA ASP A 17 25.45 -21.02 -13.03
C ASP A 17 26.35 -19.87 -12.56
N ASN A 18 26.81 -19.02 -13.49
CA ASN A 18 27.64 -17.86 -13.15
C ASN A 18 26.82 -16.63 -12.71
N THR A 19 25.49 -16.70 -12.75
CA THR A 19 24.62 -15.59 -12.34
C THR A 19 24.21 -15.71 -10.87
N ASP A 20 24.38 -14.62 -10.13
CA ASP A 20 23.94 -14.48 -8.75
C ASP A 20 22.41 -14.33 -8.68
N HIS A 21 21.83 -14.57 -7.50
CA HIS A 21 20.38 -14.50 -7.31
C HIS A 21 19.80 -13.10 -7.62
N PHE A 22 20.58 -12.02 -7.45
CA PHE A 22 20.12 -10.68 -7.83
C PHE A 22 20.06 -10.51 -9.36
N ALA A 23 21.09 -10.93 -10.10
CA ALA A 23 21.06 -10.87 -11.57
C ALA A 23 19.95 -11.75 -12.17
N ARG A 24 19.69 -12.94 -11.60
CA ARG A 24 18.58 -13.81 -12.05
C ARG A 24 17.21 -13.14 -11.94
N LEU A 25 17.03 -12.24 -10.97
CA LEU A 25 15.82 -11.42 -10.79
C LEU A 25 15.89 -10.06 -11.51
N GLY A 26 16.99 -9.76 -12.20
CA GLY A 26 17.23 -8.46 -12.85
C GLY A 26 17.37 -7.30 -11.86
N LEU A 27 17.83 -7.59 -10.64
CA LEU A 27 18.04 -6.62 -9.57
C LEU A 27 19.51 -6.22 -9.45
N PRO A 28 19.81 -5.00 -8.97
CA PRO A 28 21.18 -4.63 -8.64
C PRO A 28 21.68 -5.43 -7.42
N LEU A 29 23.00 -5.65 -7.34
CA LEU A 29 23.68 -6.29 -6.22
C LEU A 29 23.73 -5.36 -4.98
N VAL A 30 22.56 -5.02 -4.45
CA VAL A 30 22.36 -4.15 -3.28
C VAL A 30 21.15 -4.67 -2.51
N ALA A 31 21.14 -4.49 -1.18
CA ALA A 31 19.99 -4.83 -0.35
C ALA A 31 18.72 -4.13 -0.87
N CYS A 32 17.71 -4.93 -1.21
CA CYS A 32 16.46 -4.47 -1.80
C CYS A 32 15.29 -4.76 -0.84
N ASP A 33 14.32 -3.86 -0.78
CA ASP A 33 13.13 -4.08 0.05
C ASP A 33 12.28 -5.26 -0.49
N PRO A 34 11.65 -6.07 0.39
CA PRO A 34 10.87 -7.25 -0.01
C PRO A 34 9.79 -7.00 -1.08
N PRO A 35 9.06 -5.86 -1.09
CA PRO A 35 8.11 -5.56 -2.17
C PRO A 35 8.76 -5.43 -3.56
N VAL A 36 10.00 -4.95 -3.63
CA VAL A 36 10.75 -4.79 -4.89
C VAL A 36 11.16 -6.16 -5.42
N VAL A 37 11.73 -7.00 -4.56
CA VAL A 37 12.12 -8.39 -4.88
C VAL A 37 10.91 -9.17 -5.38
N ARG A 38 9.79 -9.09 -4.65
CA ARG A 38 8.53 -9.75 -5.01
C ARG A 38 7.99 -9.30 -6.37
N LYS A 39 8.05 -8.00 -6.66
CA LYS A 39 7.60 -7.45 -7.95
C LYS A 39 8.45 -7.93 -9.12
N ALA A 40 9.78 -7.97 -8.95
CA ALA A 40 10.71 -8.48 -9.95
C ALA A 40 10.45 -9.97 -10.24
N TYR A 41 10.31 -10.77 -9.18
CA TYR A 41 9.95 -12.18 -9.28
C TYR A 41 8.65 -12.39 -10.08
N TYR A 42 7.54 -11.74 -9.71
CA TYR A 42 6.27 -11.94 -10.41
C TYR A 42 6.33 -11.55 -11.89
N SER A 43 7.10 -10.52 -12.23
CA SER A 43 7.29 -10.11 -13.62
C SER A 43 8.03 -11.17 -14.45
N LEU A 44 9.01 -11.86 -13.87
CA LEU A 44 9.79 -12.89 -14.55
C LEU A 44 9.06 -14.23 -14.55
N ALA A 45 8.51 -14.63 -13.40
CA ALA A 45 7.72 -15.85 -13.22
C ALA A 45 6.57 -15.94 -14.23
N ARG A 46 5.89 -14.82 -14.53
CA ARG A 46 4.81 -14.80 -15.54
C ARG A 46 5.31 -15.05 -16.97
N LYS A 47 6.56 -14.71 -17.29
CA LYS A 47 7.18 -14.91 -18.61
C LYS A 47 7.72 -16.32 -18.79
N ILE A 48 8.30 -16.91 -17.74
CA ILE A 48 8.92 -18.24 -17.78
C ILE A 48 8.00 -19.36 -17.25
N HIS A 49 6.74 -19.05 -16.95
CA HIS A 49 5.81 -20.03 -16.39
C HIS A 49 5.64 -21.22 -17.35
N PRO A 50 5.79 -22.49 -16.90
CA PRO A 50 5.79 -23.66 -17.77
C PRO A 50 4.46 -23.90 -18.52
N ASP A 51 3.35 -23.34 -18.03
CA ASP A 51 2.05 -23.38 -18.72
C ASP A 51 1.98 -22.43 -19.93
N LYS A 52 2.74 -21.34 -19.92
CA LYS A 52 2.66 -20.27 -20.93
C LYS A 52 3.87 -20.22 -21.85
N ASN A 53 5.02 -20.69 -21.36
CA ASN A 53 6.27 -20.74 -22.09
C ASN A 53 6.47 -22.14 -22.64
N SER A 54 6.65 -22.26 -23.96
CA SER A 54 6.81 -23.54 -24.66
C SER A 54 8.22 -24.13 -24.58
N SER A 55 9.15 -23.44 -23.93
CA SER A 55 10.52 -23.91 -23.71
C SER A 55 10.54 -25.17 -22.85
N SER A 56 11.39 -26.13 -23.22
CA SER A 56 11.69 -27.28 -22.36
C SER A 56 12.40 -26.90 -21.06
N LEU A 57 13.03 -25.72 -21.01
CA LEU A 57 13.80 -25.22 -19.87
C LEU A 57 12.94 -24.43 -18.87
N ALA A 58 11.71 -24.07 -19.23
CA ALA A 58 10.83 -23.21 -18.43
C ALA A 58 10.61 -23.73 -17.01
N LYS A 59 10.45 -25.04 -16.83
CA LYS A 59 10.25 -25.66 -15.52
C LYS A 59 11.46 -25.51 -14.61
N GLU A 60 12.66 -25.73 -15.15
CA GLU A 60 13.91 -25.66 -14.40
C GLU A 60 14.25 -24.21 -14.06
N ALA A 61 14.12 -23.31 -15.03
CA ALA A 61 14.30 -21.88 -14.83
C ALA A 61 13.34 -21.32 -13.77
N PHE A 62 12.08 -21.78 -13.76
CA PHE A 62 11.10 -21.39 -12.76
C PHE A 62 11.47 -21.85 -11.33
N GLN A 63 12.03 -23.05 -11.20
CA GLN A 63 12.49 -23.56 -9.91
C GLN A 63 13.63 -22.71 -9.38
N VAL A 64 14.65 -22.48 -10.20
CA VAL A 64 15.80 -21.63 -9.87
C VAL A 64 15.39 -20.20 -9.50
N LEU A 65 14.41 -19.64 -10.21
CA LEU A 65 13.87 -18.31 -9.91
C LEU A 65 13.14 -18.29 -8.55
N SER A 66 12.47 -19.39 -8.19
CA SER A 66 11.81 -19.54 -6.89
C SER A 66 12.83 -19.64 -5.75
N ASP A 67 13.91 -20.40 -5.95
CA ASP A 67 15.01 -20.52 -4.98
C ASP A 67 15.68 -19.14 -4.74
N ALA A 68 15.88 -18.36 -5.81
CA ALA A 68 16.40 -16.99 -5.71
C ALA A 68 15.48 -16.06 -4.90
N LEU A 69 14.14 -16.21 -5.06
CA LEU A 69 13.19 -15.45 -4.25
C LEU A 69 13.32 -15.81 -2.77
N ASP A 70 13.37 -17.09 -2.43
CA ASP A 70 13.44 -17.54 -1.04
C ASP A 70 14.67 -16.98 -0.31
N VAL A 71 15.81 -16.93 -1.00
CA VAL A 71 17.06 -16.36 -0.44
C VAL A 71 16.96 -14.83 -0.29
N LEU A 72 16.38 -14.13 -1.27
CA LEU A 72 16.37 -12.66 -1.30
C LEU A 72 15.16 -12.01 -0.61
N TYR A 73 14.12 -12.78 -0.29
CA TYR A 73 12.87 -12.25 0.25
C TYR A 73 13.03 -11.73 1.69
N GLU A 74 13.72 -12.48 2.55
CA GLU A 74 13.93 -12.10 3.94
C GLU A 74 15.20 -11.27 4.10
N ARG A 75 15.12 -10.15 4.83
CA ARG A 75 16.22 -9.18 4.91
C ARG A 75 17.49 -9.78 5.53
N GLU A 76 17.36 -10.71 6.47
CA GLU A 76 18.50 -11.39 7.11
C GLU A 76 19.20 -12.34 6.13
N SER A 77 18.44 -13.20 5.45
CA SER A 77 18.93 -14.11 4.41
C SER A 77 19.61 -13.35 3.25
N GLN A 78 18.99 -12.26 2.79
CA GLN A 78 19.56 -11.39 1.76
C GLN A 78 20.91 -10.78 2.20
N ALA A 79 21.02 -10.35 3.46
CA ALA A 79 22.25 -9.76 3.99
C ALA A 79 23.37 -10.78 4.17
N ASP A 80 23.03 -12.01 4.57
CA ASP A 80 23.99 -13.10 4.67
C ASP A 80 24.49 -13.53 3.28
N TYR A 81 23.59 -13.63 2.30
CA TYR A 81 23.95 -13.92 0.90
C TYR A 81 24.86 -12.84 0.31
N LEU A 82 24.57 -11.55 0.54
CA LEU A 82 25.46 -10.45 0.12
C LEU A 82 26.84 -10.53 0.80
N ARG A 83 26.90 -10.96 2.07
CA ARG A 83 28.17 -11.12 2.79
C ARG A 83 29.01 -12.26 2.21
N GLU A 84 28.36 -13.35 1.83
CA GLU A 84 29.01 -14.50 1.18
C GLU A 84 29.61 -14.11 -0.18
N LEU A 85 28.80 -13.46 -1.03
CA LEU A 85 29.24 -12.94 -2.33
C LEU A 85 30.45 -11.99 -2.25
N LEU A 86 30.50 -11.15 -1.22
CA LEU A 86 31.63 -10.24 -1.01
C LEU A 86 32.89 -10.96 -0.51
N ARG A 87 32.73 -12.03 0.26
CA ARG A 87 33.85 -12.84 0.76
C ARG A 87 34.51 -13.63 -0.36
N ASP A 88 33.73 -14.19 -1.28
CA ASP A 88 34.25 -14.98 -2.40
C ASP A 88 35.00 -14.11 -3.43
N ASN A 89 34.69 -12.80 -3.51
CA ASN A 89 35.40 -11.86 -4.37
C ASN A 89 36.78 -11.43 -3.83
N ASP A 90 36.99 -11.47 -2.51
CA ASP A 90 38.28 -11.08 -1.89
C ASP A 90 39.35 -12.19 -2.00
N GLU A 91 38.97 -13.46 -2.11
CA GLU A 91 39.93 -14.58 -2.21
C GLU A 91 40.59 -14.72 -3.60
N VAL A 92 40.12 -13.99 -4.62
CA VAL A 92 40.64 -14.09 -6.00
C VAL A 92 41.75 -13.05 -6.30
N ASN A 93 42.08 -12.17 -5.35
CA ASN A 93 43.02 -11.05 -5.58
C ASN A 93 44.37 -11.13 -4.82
N GLU A 94 44.71 -12.25 -4.18
CA GLU A 94 46.04 -12.49 -3.55
C GLU A 94 46.93 -13.46 -4.35
N GLY A 95 46.93 -13.30 -5.68
CA GLY A 95 47.75 -14.08 -6.60
C GLY A 95 48.73 -13.23 -7.42
N GLY A 96 49.76 -12.69 -6.77
CA GLY A 96 50.98 -12.24 -7.47
C GLY A 96 51.51 -10.86 -7.10
N VAL A 97 52.70 -10.83 -6.50
CA VAL A 97 53.91 -10.11 -6.97
C VAL A 97 55.07 -10.57 -6.08
N GLU A 98 55.86 -11.50 -6.62
CA GLU A 98 57.27 -11.65 -6.28
C GLU A 98 58.06 -10.58 -7.06
N GLY A 99 59.02 -9.92 -6.41
CA GLY A 99 59.96 -9.03 -7.09
C GLY A 99 60.83 -8.24 -6.13
N GLY A 100 61.99 -8.80 -5.78
CA GLY A 100 63.00 -8.19 -4.92
C GLY A 100 63.74 -7.00 -5.53
N GLY A 101 64.47 -6.26 -4.69
CA GLY A 101 65.35 -5.18 -5.13
C GLY A 101 66.02 -4.42 -3.98
N ASP A 102 67.20 -4.90 -3.60
CA ASP A 102 68.20 -4.25 -2.75
C ASP A 102 68.60 -2.84 -3.28
N ARG A 103 68.73 -1.84 -2.39
CA ARG A 103 69.86 -0.88 -2.37
C ARG A 103 69.84 0.05 -1.14
N ARG A 104 70.98 0.04 -0.44
CA ARG A 104 71.52 1.08 0.47
C ARG A 104 71.38 2.49 -0.14
N ASP A 105 71.39 3.61 0.58
CA ASP A 105 72.28 4.03 1.66
C ASP A 105 71.80 5.40 2.20
N GLY A 106 72.17 5.72 3.43
CA GLY A 106 72.48 7.11 3.79
C GLY A 106 71.40 8.01 4.44
N ARG A 107 71.66 8.30 5.73
CA ARG A 107 72.00 9.66 6.24
C ARG A 107 70.95 10.39 7.11
N LYS A 108 71.20 10.28 8.43
CA LYS A 108 71.21 11.33 9.47
C LYS A 108 69.99 12.26 9.62
N GLY A 109 69.41 12.24 10.83
CA GLY A 109 69.21 13.50 11.56
C GLY A 109 67.96 13.63 12.44
N LYS A 110 68.14 13.39 13.75
CA LYS A 110 67.85 14.36 14.83
C LYS A 110 66.42 14.99 14.86
N LYS A 111 65.60 14.57 15.83
CA LYS A 111 65.34 15.33 17.08
C LYS A 111 64.19 14.73 17.88
N GLU A 112 64.56 14.30 19.08
CA GLU A 112 63.68 14.13 20.23
C GLU A 112 62.88 15.40 20.53
N ARG A 113 61.57 15.24 20.74
CA ARG A 113 60.81 16.02 21.73
C ARG A 113 59.87 15.07 22.47
N LYS A 114 60.36 14.51 23.57
CA LYS A 114 59.54 13.86 24.59
C LYS A 114 58.73 14.96 25.30
N ARG A 115 57.40 14.86 25.25
CA ARG A 115 56.51 15.45 26.26
C ARG A 115 56.07 14.32 27.18
N PRO A 116 56.21 14.44 28.51
CA PRO A 116 55.76 13.41 29.44
C PRO A 116 54.24 13.47 29.53
N HIS A 117 53.55 12.42 29.08
CA HIS A 117 52.15 12.21 29.39
C HIS A 117 52.04 11.78 30.86
N PRO A 118 51.22 12.44 31.69
CA PRO A 118 50.98 11.99 33.06
C PRO A 118 50.18 10.69 33.04
N HIS A 119 50.73 9.68 33.72
CA HIS A 119 50.00 8.64 34.44
C HIS A 119 48.99 7.79 33.63
N CYS A 120 49.51 6.84 32.84
CA CYS A 120 48.77 5.88 32.03
C CYS A 120 48.48 4.53 32.75
N ASP A 121 48.80 4.36 34.03
CA ASP A 121 48.70 3.04 34.68
C ASP A 121 47.35 2.72 35.37
N ASP A 122 46.33 3.59 35.29
CA ASP A 122 45.06 3.37 36.02
C ASP A 122 43.85 2.95 35.17
N TRP A 123 43.98 2.87 33.84
CA TRP A 123 42.87 2.37 33.01
C TRP A 123 42.84 0.84 32.92
N LYS A 124 43.98 0.17 33.14
CA LYS A 124 44.11 -1.30 33.07
C LYS A 124 43.53 -2.04 34.28
N LYS A 125 43.27 -1.35 35.41
CA LYS A 125 42.65 -1.97 36.60
C LYS A 125 41.13 -1.87 36.64
N LYS A 126 40.50 -0.98 35.85
CA LYS A 126 39.03 -0.86 35.77
C LYS A 126 38.35 -1.80 34.78
N LYS A 127 39.07 -2.39 33.81
CA LYS A 127 38.51 -3.37 32.86
C LYS A 127 38.38 -4.81 33.38
N LYS A 128 38.81 -5.11 34.62
CA LYS A 128 38.74 -6.47 35.19
C LYS A 128 37.52 -6.74 36.09
N LYS A 129 36.60 -5.78 36.27
CA LYS A 129 35.37 -5.96 37.07
C LYS A 129 34.05 -5.94 36.29
N THR A 130 34.09 -5.87 34.96
CA THR A 130 32.92 -6.09 34.09
C THR A 130 33.14 -7.32 33.20
N LYS A 131 33.43 -8.46 33.84
CA LYS A 131 33.28 -9.79 33.25
C LYS A 131 32.07 -10.51 33.87
N GLY A 132 30.98 -9.77 34.11
CA GLY A 132 29.66 -10.38 34.02
C GLY A 132 29.32 -10.35 32.55
N SER A 133 29.44 -11.49 31.87
CA SER A 133 28.85 -11.66 30.54
C SER A 133 27.34 -11.56 30.71
N THR A 134 26.80 -10.35 30.65
CA THR A 134 25.39 -10.18 30.35
C THR A 134 25.28 -10.62 28.89
N ALA A 135 24.96 -11.90 28.70
CA ALA A 135 24.63 -12.43 27.40
C ALA A 135 23.57 -11.50 26.79
N PRO A 136 23.61 -11.24 25.47
CA PRO A 136 22.65 -10.35 24.82
C PRO A 136 21.24 -10.73 25.26
N GLU A 137 20.40 -9.77 25.64
CA GLU A 137 19.07 -9.99 26.25
C GLU A 137 18.13 -10.91 25.44
N TRP A 138 18.46 -11.15 24.16
CA TRP A 138 17.79 -12.14 23.30
C TRP A 138 18.16 -13.61 23.59
N THR A 139 19.23 -13.89 24.33
CA THR A 139 19.77 -15.25 24.55
C THR A 139 18.98 -16.09 25.56
N TYR A 140 17.96 -15.54 26.23
CA TYR A 140 17.04 -16.29 27.07
C TYR A 140 15.62 -15.70 27.08
N LYS A 141 15.09 -15.26 25.93
CA LYS A 141 13.63 -15.23 25.82
C LYS A 141 13.15 -16.67 25.97
N ARG A 142 12.33 -16.92 26.99
CA ARG A 142 11.79 -18.26 27.22
C ARG A 142 11.00 -18.62 25.97
N TRP A 143 11.03 -19.87 25.51
CA TRP A 143 10.22 -20.31 24.36
C TRP A 143 8.73 -19.91 24.48
N ALA A 144 8.24 -19.79 25.72
CA ALA A 144 6.93 -19.22 26.03
C ALA A 144 6.74 -17.77 25.53
N ASP A 145 7.74 -16.90 25.70
CA ASP A 145 7.72 -15.49 25.26
C ASP A 145 7.79 -15.35 23.73
N VAL A 146 8.45 -16.30 23.07
CA VAL A 146 8.49 -16.38 21.60
C VAL A 146 7.13 -16.81 21.07
N LYS A 147 6.50 -17.80 21.71
CA LYS A 147 5.17 -18.28 21.33
C LYS A 147 4.10 -17.20 21.50
N THR A 148 4.11 -16.48 22.63
CA THR A 148 3.17 -15.38 22.85
C THR A 148 3.38 -14.23 21.86
N GLU A 149 4.62 -13.92 21.49
CA GLU A 149 4.89 -12.91 20.46
C GLU A 149 4.44 -13.36 19.06
N MET A 150 4.58 -14.65 18.71
CA MET A 150 4.03 -15.18 17.45
C MET A 150 2.50 -15.13 17.43
N GLU A 151 1.82 -15.60 18.48
CA GLU A 151 0.36 -15.52 18.59
C GLU A 151 -0.13 -14.06 18.50
N ARG A 152 0.60 -13.12 19.12
CA ARG A 152 0.32 -11.68 19.00
C ARG A 152 0.45 -11.18 17.56
N ARG A 153 1.47 -11.61 16.82
CA ARG A 153 1.65 -11.25 15.40
C ARG A 153 0.58 -11.85 14.51
N GLU A 154 0.26 -13.13 14.67
CA GLU A 154 -0.81 -13.79 13.92
C GLU A 154 -2.18 -13.13 14.17
N ASN A 155 -2.46 -12.68 15.40
CA ASN A 155 -3.67 -11.95 15.71
C ASN A 155 -3.68 -10.57 15.03
N LEU A 156 -2.58 -9.83 15.09
CA LEU A 156 -2.45 -8.54 14.40
C LEU A 156 -2.57 -8.68 12.87
N GLU A 157 -2.00 -9.73 12.28
CA GLU A 157 -2.13 -10.01 10.85
C GLU A 157 -3.56 -10.35 10.48
N ARG A 158 -4.25 -11.18 11.28
CA ARG A 158 -5.68 -11.47 11.08
C ARG A 158 -6.53 -10.21 11.18
N GLU A 159 -6.34 -9.40 12.21
CA GLU A 159 -7.04 -8.11 12.39
C GLU A 159 -6.77 -7.17 11.21
N PHE A 160 -5.53 -7.10 10.73
CA PHE A 160 -5.16 -6.27 9.59
C PHE A 160 -5.79 -6.75 8.28
N VAL A 161 -5.79 -8.06 8.03
CA VAL A 161 -6.44 -8.66 6.84
C VAL A 161 -7.95 -8.44 6.90
N GLN A 162 -8.57 -8.66 8.06
CA GLN A 162 -9.99 -8.39 8.27
C GLN A 162 -10.32 -6.92 8.05
N SER A 163 -9.57 -6.00 8.66
CA SER A 163 -9.77 -4.55 8.49
C SER A 163 -9.58 -4.08 7.04
N LYS A 164 -8.64 -4.67 6.29
CA LYS A 164 -8.50 -4.39 4.86
C LYS A 164 -9.65 -4.93 4.03
N SER A 165 -10.12 -6.14 4.37
CA SER A 165 -11.27 -6.76 3.72
C SER A 165 -12.51 -5.91 3.93
N THR A 166 -12.81 -5.49 5.16
CA THR A 166 -13.98 -4.64 5.46
C THR A 166 -13.89 -3.29 4.75
N ALA A 167 -12.72 -2.63 4.79
CA ALA A 167 -12.55 -1.35 4.09
C ALA A 167 -12.66 -1.48 2.56
N SER A 168 -12.28 -2.63 1.99
CA SER A 168 -12.47 -2.91 0.57
C SER A 168 -13.95 -3.10 0.24
N ASN A 169 -14.64 -3.94 1.01
CA ASN A 169 -16.06 -4.23 0.84
C ASN A 169 -16.91 -2.96 1.01
N GLU A 170 -16.59 -2.10 1.98
CA GLU A 170 -17.25 -0.81 2.16
C GLU A 170 -17.11 0.10 0.92
N ARG A 171 -15.94 0.14 0.28
CA ARG A 171 -15.74 0.94 -0.95
C ARG A 171 -16.57 0.40 -2.11
N GLU A 172 -16.63 -0.92 -2.23
CA GLU A 172 -17.39 -1.60 -3.26
C GLU A 172 -18.89 -1.39 -3.05
N ALA A 173 -19.38 -1.59 -1.82
CA ALA A 173 -20.75 -1.33 -1.42
C ALA A 173 -21.17 0.12 -1.71
N LEU A 174 -20.31 1.10 -1.39
CA LEU A 174 -20.57 2.50 -1.72
C LEU A 174 -20.58 2.79 -3.22
N THR A 175 -19.80 2.05 -4.00
CA THR A 175 -19.77 2.18 -5.46
C THR A 175 -21.07 1.65 -6.05
N ILE A 176 -21.53 0.48 -5.60
CA ILE A 176 -22.80 -0.13 -5.98
C ILE A 176 -23.96 0.77 -5.55
N MET A 177 -23.99 1.26 -4.31
CA MET A 177 -25.00 2.20 -3.81
C MET A 177 -25.09 3.45 -4.71
N LYS A 178 -23.96 4.08 -5.07
CA LYS A 178 -23.96 5.25 -5.97
C LYS A 178 -24.50 4.93 -7.35
N ARG A 179 -24.19 3.74 -7.88
CA ARG A 179 -24.70 3.29 -9.16
C ARG A 179 -26.20 3.03 -9.09
N ALA A 180 -26.67 2.35 -8.04
CA ALA A 180 -28.09 2.11 -7.77
C ALA A 180 -28.88 3.43 -7.67
N MET A 181 -28.42 4.41 -6.87
CA MET A 181 -29.05 5.72 -6.78
C MET A 181 -29.18 6.44 -8.13
N LYS A 182 -28.15 6.34 -8.99
CA LYS A 182 -28.19 6.90 -10.35
C LYS A 182 -29.21 6.20 -11.24
N ILE A 183 -29.30 4.87 -11.13
CA ILE A 183 -30.28 4.07 -11.87
C ILE A 183 -31.70 4.44 -11.41
N CYS A 184 -31.97 4.47 -10.09
CA CYS A 184 -33.26 4.90 -9.57
C CYS A 184 -33.67 6.28 -10.08
N ARG A 185 -32.75 7.25 -10.04
CA ARG A 185 -32.97 8.59 -10.59
C ARG A 185 -33.30 8.54 -12.09
N GLN A 186 -32.54 7.81 -12.89
CA GLN A 186 -32.78 7.71 -14.33
C GLN A 186 -34.15 7.08 -14.63
N LEU A 187 -34.53 6.04 -13.89
CA LEU A 187 -35.82 5.38 -14.03
C LEU A 187 -36.98 6.31 -13.62
N ASP A 188 -36.83 7.09 -12.55
CA ASP A 188 -37.79 8.14 -12.18
C ASP A 188 -37.95 9.19 -13.29
N GLU A 189 -36.83 9.64 -13.88
CA GLU A 189 -36.84 10.59 -15.00
C GLU A 189 -37.53 9.99 -16.25
N ASP A 190 -37.24 8.72 -16.57
CA ASP A 190 -37.84 8.00 -17.70
C ASP A 190 -39.34 7.72 -17.49
N ALA A 191 -39.78 7.56 -16.23
CA ALA A 191 -41.18 7.44 -15.84
C ALA A 191 -41.94 8.78 -15.92
N GLY A 192 -41.25 9.88 -16.24
CA GLY A 192 -41.84 11.20 -16.43
C GLY A 192 -41.94 12.04 -15.15
N CYS A 193 -41.19 11.70 -14.10
CA CYS A 193 -41.10 12.55 -12.92
C CYS A 193 -40.50 13.93 -13.29
N PRO A 194 -41.04 15.03 -12.73
CA PRO A 194 -40.55 16.37 -13.07
C PRO A 194 -39.10 16.56 -12.57
N PRO A 195 -38.26 17.40 -13.21
CA PRO A 195 -36.86 17.64 -12.78
C PRO A 195 -36.69 18.26 -11.37
N THR A 196 -37.80 18.70 -10.79
CA THR A 196 -37.89 19.21 -9.41
C THR A 196 -38.21 18.10 -8.40
N PHE A 197 -38.66 16.93 -8.86
CA PHE A 197 -38.83 15.77 -8.01
C PHE A 197 -37.46 15.33 -7.49
N ILE A 198 -37.40 15.00 -6.21
CA ILE A 198 -36.23 14.42 -5.56
C ILE A 198 -36.75 13.29 -4.70
N ASN A 199 -36.44 12.06 -5.08
CA ASN A 199 -36.77 10.89 -4.29
C ASN A 199 -35.84 10.85 -3.06
N PRO A 200 -36.37 10.58 -1.85
CA PRO A 200 -35.57 10.33 -0.66
C PRO A 200 -34.35 9.39 -0.90
N LEU A 201 -34.52 8.32 -1.68
CA LEU A 201 -33.50 7.30 -1.93
C LEU A 201 -32.25 7.80 -2.69
N TRP A 202 -32.37 8.87 -3.47
CA TRP A 202 -31.23 9.46 -4.18
C TRP A 202 -31.04 10.96 -3.89
N ALA A 203 -31.70 11.48 -2.86
CA ALA A 203 -31.62 12.88 -2.47
C ALA A 203 -30.19 13.35 -2.15
N LYS A 204 -29.39 12.49 -1.50
CA LYS A 204 -27.97 12.78 -1.20
C LYS A 204 -27.10 12.87 -2.44
N LEU A 205 -27.41 12.07 -3.46
CA LEU A 205 -26.74 12.17 -4.76
C LEU A 205 -27.04 13.52 -5.42
N GLU A 206 -28.30 13.95 -5.38
CA GLU A 206 -28.72 15.24 -5.92
C GLU A 206 -28.08 16.43 -5.18
N GLU A 207 -27.93 16.34 -3.85
CA GLU A 207 -27.17 17.33 -3.08
C GLU A 207 -25.71 17.44 -3.57
N SER A 208 -25.04 16.29 -3.72
CA SER A 208 -23.65 16.23 -4.18
C SER A 208 -23.48 16.81 -5.59
N ASP A 209 -24.37 16.46 -6.52
CA ASP A 209 -24.26 16.87 -7.91
C ASP A 209 -24.66 18.34 -8.10
N THR A 210 -25.66 18.83 -7.37
CA THR A 210 -25.98 20.26 -7.30
C THR A 210 -24.77 21.08 -6.85
N LEU A 211 -24.06 20.62 -5.81
CA LEU A 211 -22.86 21.28 -5.29
C LEU A 211 -21.65 21.24 -6.23
N LYS A 212 -21.58 20.25 -7.13
CA LYS A 212 -20.53 20.15 -8.16
C LYS A 212 -20.84 21.03 -9.37
N GLN A 213 -22.11 21.09 -9.77
CA GLN A 213 -22.55 21.83 -10.96
C GLN A 213 -22.71 23.33 -10.69
N ALA A 214 -23.04 23.71 -9.45
CA ALA A 214 -23.24 25.10 -9.07
C ALA A 214 -21.96 25.93 -9.26
N LYS A 215 -22.07 26.96 -10.10
CA LYS A 215 -21.03 27.98 -10.24
C LYS A 215 -21.17 28.99 -9.10
N LEU A 216 -20.06 29.30 -8.45
CA LEU A 216 -20.04 30.36 -7.45
C LEU A 216 -20.10 31.73 -8.12
N PRO A 217 -20.86 32.69 -7.56
CA PRO A 217 -20.80 34.08 -7.99
C PRO A 217 -19.41 34.68 -7.79
N ASP A 218 -19.09 35.72 -8.57
CA ASP A 218 -17.87 36.49 -8.38
C ASP A 218 -17.78 37.04 -6.95
N GLY A 219 -16.57 37.02 -6.38
CA GLY A 219 -16.34 37.44 -5.00
C GLY A 219 -16.62 36.37 -3.95
N TRP A 220 -16.99 35.14 -4.33
CA TRP A 220 -17.12 34.01 -3.40
C TRP A 220 -16.02 32.97 -3.60
N GLU A 221 -15.69 32.26 -2.52
CA GLU A 221 -14.74 31.16 -2.50
C GLU A 221 -15.35 29.96 -1.76
N LYS A 222 -15.15 28.77 -2.32
CA LYS A 222 -15.62 27.50 -1.77
C LYS A 222 -14.51 26.89 -0.91
N ILE A 223 -14.80 26.66 0.37
CA ILE A 223 -13.94 25.98 1.32
C ILE A 223 -14.48 24.56 1.49
N ILE A 224 -13.64 23.57 1.20
CA ILE A 224 -13.97 22.15 1.40
C ILE A 224 -13.61 21.79 2.84
N LEU A 225 -14.59 21.43 3.65
CA LEU A 225 -14.32 20.85 4.96
C LEU A 225 -14.09 19.36 4.76
N HIS A 226 -12.84 18.93 4.94
CA HIS A 226 -12.52 17.51 4.99
C HIS A 226 -12.98 16.94 6.33
N PRO A 227 -13.51 15.70 6.35
CA PRO A 227 -13.84 15.04 7.60
C PRO A 227 -12.58 14.82 8.44
N PRO A 228 -12.71 14.75 9.78
CA PRO A 228 -11.58 14.62 10.69
C PRO A 228 -10.81 13.30 10.51
N ASN A 229 -11.44 12.27 9.93
CA ASN A 229 -10.80 10.99 9.66
C ASN A 229 -10.97 10.58 8.19
N PRO A 230 -9.91 10.68 7.35
CA PRO A 230 -9.95 10.30 5.95
C PRO A 230 -10.01 8.78 5.72
N ASN A 231 -9.88 7.96 6.77
CA ASN A 231 -9.96 6.50 6.66
C ASN A 231 -11.38 5.97 6.86
N ASN A 232 -12.31 6.77 7.38
CA ASN A 232 -13.72 6.39 7.51
C ASN A 232 -14.47 6.83 6.25
N ILE A 233 -14.78 5.87 5.38
CA ILE A 233 -15.35 6.15 4.06
C ILE A 233 -16.80 6.67 4.19
N ALA A 234 -17.56 6.17 5.16
CA ALA A 234 -18.88 6.72 5.49
C ALA A 234 -18.76 8.20 5.89
N ALA A 235 -17.78 8.56 6.73
CA ALA A 235 -17.52 9.95 7.10
C ALA A 235 -17.10 10.82 5.89
N ILE A 236 -16.34 10.27 4.94
CA ILE A 236 -15.99 10.95 3.68
C ILE A 236 -17.24 11.34 2.87
N MET A 237 -18.20 10.44 2.76
CA MET A 237 -19.44 10.67 2.00
C MET A 237 -20.41 11.58 2.74
N ALA A 238 -20.56 11.36 4.05
CA ALA A 238 -21.49 12.06 4.94
C ALA A 238 -21.17 13.55 5.14
N GLN A 239 -19.88 13.91 5.10
CA GLN A 239 -19.41 15.17 5.67
C GLN A 239 -18.58 16.03 4.72
N THR A 240 -18.71 15.88 3.40
CA THR A 240 -18.17 16.91 2.50
C THR A 240 -19.06 18.16 2.61
N ARG A 241 -18.95 18.86 3.75
CA ARG A 241 -19.61 20.13 4.01
C ARG A 241 -18.80 21.21 3.31
N TYR A 242 -19.50 22.07 2.59
CA TYR A 242 -18.89 23.23 1.99
C TYR A 242 -19.20 24.44 2.83
N GLN A 243 -18.17 25.24 3.07
CA GLN A 243 -18.32 26.60 3.57
C GLN A 243 -18.03 27.57 2.45
N TYR A 244 -18.73 28.69 2.46
CA TYR A 244 -18.59 29.73 1.47
C TYR A 244 -18.04 30.96 2.14
N ARG A 245 -16.89 31.43 1.65
CA ARG A 245 -16.25 32.65 2.15
C ARG A 245 -16.41 33.77 1.13
N ARG A 246 -16.86 34.93 1.58
CA ARG A 246 -16.88 36.14 0.76
C ARG A 246 -15.49 36.76 0.74
N LYS A 247 -14.92 36.98 -0.45
CA LYS A 247 -13.54 37.47 -0.65
C LYS A 247 -13.33 38.90 -0.13
N GLU A 248 -14.36 39.73 -0.22
CA GLU A 248 -14.30 41.14 0.17
C GLU A 248 -14.33 41.32 1.70
N THR A 249 -15.24 40.62 2.38
CA THR A 249 -15.52 40.82 3.81
C THR A 249 -14.85 39.76 4.69
N GLY A 250 -14.46 38.62 4.11
CA GLY A 250 -13.99 37.45 4.85
C GLY A 250 -15.09 36.68 5.59
N GLU A 251 -16.37 37.08 5.44
CA GLU A 251 -17.50 36.41 6.08
C GLU A 251 -17.65 34.98 5.55
N ILE A 252 -17.84 34.04 6.47
CA ILE A 252 -18.03 32.61 6.19
C ILE A 252 -19.50 32.26 6.46
N THR A 253 -20.11 31.53 5.54
CA THR A 253 -21.48 31.01 5.67
C THR A 253 -21.52 29.55 5.24
N ASP A 254 -22.40 28.76 5.86
CA ASP A 254 -22.67 27.38 5.50
C ASP A 254 -23.69 27.26 4.35
N GLN A 255 -24.42 28.35 4.06
CA GLN A 255 -25.43 28.39 2.99
C GLN A 255 -24.80 28.78 1.66
N HIS A 256 -25.25 28.16 0.56
CA HIS A 256 -24.80 28.51 -0.77
C HIS A 256 -25.21 29.95 -1.12
N PRO A 257 -24.32 30.77 -1.70
CA PRO A 257 -24.60 32.20 -1.96
C PRO A 257 -25.72 32.45 -2.99
N VAL A 258 -25.95 31.48 -3.88
CA VAL A 258 -27.06 31.50 -4.84
C VAL A 258 -28.31 30.88 -4.21
N LYS A 259 -29.35 31.69 -4.01
CA LYS A 259 -30.61 31.29 -3.32
C LYS A 259 -31.32 30.11 -3.97
N GLU A 260 -31.32 30.02 -5.30
CA GLU A 260 -31.96 28.92 -6.03
C GLU A 260 -31.26 27.58 -5.77
N VAL A 261 -29.93 27.60 -5.75
CA VAL A 261 -29.12 26.43 -5.42
C VAL A 261 -29.36 26.02 -3.98
N GLU A 262 -29.35 26.98 -3.03
CA GLU A 262 -29.62 26.66 -1.62
C GLU A 262 -31.04 26.12 -1.40
N ALA A 263 -32.05 26.64 -2.11
CA ALA A 263 -33.40 26.11 -2.04
C ALA A 263 -33.47 24.65 -2.53
N ARG A 264 -32.75 24.31 -3.61
CA ARG A 264 -32.66 22.93 -4.12
C ARG A 264 -31.92 22.03 -3.12
N LEU A 265 -30.81 22.51 -2.53
CA LEU A 265 -30.08 21.77 -1.50
C LEU A 265 -30.92 21.55 -0.24
N ALA A 266 -31.67 22.56 0.21
CA ALA A 266 -32.57 22.45 1.35
C ALA A 266 -33.68 21.41 1.09
N TYR A 267 -34.25 21.41 -0.12
CA TYR A 267 -35.25 20.41 -0.52
C TYR A 267 -34.64 19.00 -0.54
N ALA A 268 -33.46 18.81 -1.12
CA ALA A 268 -32.75 17.53 -1.12
C ALA A 268 -32.45 17.03 0.31
N ARG A 269 -31.98 17.92 1.20
CA ARG A 269 -31.73 17.58 2.61
C ARG A 269 -33.00 17.15 3.33
N MET A 270 -34.11 17.85 3.10
CA MET A 270 -35.42 17.49 3.66
C MET A 270 -35.88 16.11 3.17
N GLN A 271 -35.72 15.80 1.87
CA GLN A 271 -36.05 14.48 1.34
C GLN A 271 -35.14 13.39 1.90
N SER A 272 -33.84 13.66 2.07
CA SER A 272 -32.93 12.69 2.67
C SER A 272 -33.29 12.34 4.11
N THR A 273 -33.86 13.28 4.88
CA THR A 273 -34.32 12.98 6.26
C THR A 273 -35.62 12.18 6.30
N ALA A 274 -36.30 12.01 5.16
CA ALA A 274 -37.52 11.21 5.07
C ALA A 274 -37.22 9.70 4.87
N ASN A 275 -35.98 9.31 4.55
CA ASN A 275 -35.58 7.91 4.46
C ASN A 275 -35.68 7.23 5.83
N GLN A 276 -36.09 5.97 5.82
CA GLN A 276 -36.16 5.16 7.03
C GLN A 276 -34.76 4.72 7.48
N VAL A 277 -33.88 4.43 6.52
CA VAL A 277 -32.52 3.99 6.78
C VAL A 277 -31.52 5.08 6.38
N ASP A 278 -30.71 5.50 7.34
CA ASP A 278 -29.56 6.36 7.09
C ASP A 278 -28.37 5.47 6.67
N PHE A 279 -27.89 5.62 5.44
CA PHE A 279 -26.75 4.85 4.93
C PHE A 279 -25.44 5.13 5.71
N GLU A 280 -25.38 6.24 6.46
CA GLU A 280 -24.25 6.53 7.35
C GLU A 280 -24.22 5.59 8.57
N VAL A 281 -25.39 5.05 8.94
CA VAL A 281 -25.58 4.14 10.07
C VAL A 281 -25.63 2.69 9.60
N ASP A 282 -26.36 2.41 8.52
CA ASP A 282 -26.54 1.06 7.97
C ASP A 282 -26.53 1.08 6.44
N LEU A 283 -25.34 0.95 5.87
CA LEU A 283 -25.15 0.91 4.42
C LEU A 283 -25.82 -0.33 3.79
N GLY A 284 -25.79 -1.48 4.46
CA GLY A 284 -26.39 -2.72 3.94
C GLY A 284 -27.91 -2.61 3.87
N GLY A 285 -28.53 -2.13 4.95
CA GLY A 285 -29.96 -1.85 4.98
C GLY A 285 -30.39 -0.86 3.91
N PHE A 286 -29.61 0.20 3.68
CA PHE A 286 -29.92 1.19 2.65
C PHE A 286 -29.77 0.64 1.22
N ILE A 287 -28.76 -0.19 0.95
CA ILE A 287 -28.61 -0.87 -0.34
C ILE A 287 -29.81 -1.79 -0.60
N LYS A 288 -30.28 -2.48 0.44
CA LYS A 288 -31.48 -3.31 0.36
C LYS A 288 -32.74 -2.49 0.07
N GLU A 289 -32.91 -1.34 0.73
CA GLU A 289 -34.03 -0.43 0.45
C GLU A 289 -34.02 0.06 -1.01
N LEU A 290 -32.83 0.35 -1.56
CA LEU A 290 -32.67 0.67 -2.99
C LEU A 290 -33.03 -0.52 -3.90
N GLN A 291 -32.64 -1.73 -3.52
CA GLN A 291 -32.95 -2.95 -4.27
C GLN A 291 -34.46 -3.22 -4.27
N ASP A 292 -35.09 -3.18 -3.11
CA ASP A 292 -36.53 -3.37 -2.94
C ASP A 292 -37.30 -2.35 -3.79
N TYR A 293 -36.89 -1.08 -3.78
CA TYR A 293 -37.47 -0.05 -4.63
C TYR A 293 -37.33 -0.34 -6.13
N LEU A 294 -36.14 -0.78 -6.58
CA LEU A 294 -35.90 -1.14 -7.97
C LEU A 294 -36.74 -2.35 -8.42
N HIS A 295 -36.97 -3.31 -7.53
CA HIS A 295 -37.79 -4.49 -7.79
C HIS A 295 -39.28 -4.14 -7.83
N GLU A 296 -39.79 -3.47 -6.80
CA GLU A 296 -41.22 -3.22 -6.62
C GLU A 296 -41.79 -2.24 -7.65
N GLU A 297 -41.07 -1.15 -7.94
CA GLU A 297 -41.58 -0.09 -8.81
C GLU A 297 -41.20 -0.29 -10.28
N TYR A 298 -40.04 -0.89 -10.54
CA TYR A 298 -39.46 -0.94 -11.90
C TYR A 298 -39.17 -2.36 -12.41
N ASN A 299 -39.32 -3.40 -11.58
CA ASN A 299 -38.96 -4.78 -11.92
C ASN A 299 -37.52 -4.87 -12.49
N TYR A 300 -36.58 -4.14 -11.87
CA TYR A 300 -35.19 -4.03 -12.30
C TYR A 300 -34.27 -4.94 -11.46
N GLU A 301 -33.83 -6.05 -12.04
CA GLU A 301 -33.05 -7.10 -11.34
C GLU A 301 -31.55 -7.07 -11.66
N ALA A 302 -31.09 -6.20 -12.56
CA ALA A 302 -29.72 -6.27 -13.10
C ALA A 302 -28.60 -5.88 -12.10
N LEU A 303 -28.94 -5.49 -10.88
CA LEU A 303 -27.97 -5.22 -9.80
C LEU A 303 -27.91 -6.34 -8.76
N ASP A 304 -28.77 -7.36 -8.85
CA ASP A 304 -28.93 -8.35 -7.78
C ASP A 304 -27.66 -9.17 -7.55
N ASP A 305 -27.01 -9.62 -8.62
CA ASP A 305 -25.75 -10.38 -8.53
C ASP A 305 -24.67 -9.56 -7.82
N GLU A 306 -24.51 -8.27 -8.19
CA GLU A 306 -23.51 -7.38 -7.59
C GLU A 306 -23.82 -7.10 -6.10
N ILE A 307 -25.10 -6.93 -5.74
CA ILE A 307 -25.51 -6.71 -4.35
C ILE A 307 -25.32 -7.97 -3.51
N ASN A 308 -25.65 -9.15 -4.06
CA ASN A 308 -25.47 -10.43 -3.39
C ASN A 308 -23.98 -10.76 -3.16
N ASP A 309 -23.11 -10.45 -4.12
CA ASP A 309 -21.67 -10.69 -4.04
C ASP A 309 -20.98 -9.88 -2.92
N LEU A 310 -21.54 -8.73 -2.52
CA LEU A 310 -21.01 -7.95 -1.40
C LEU A 310 -21.11 -8.67 -0.04
N GLY A 311 -21.94 -9.71 0.06
CA GLY A 311 -22.20 -10.41 1.32
C GLY A 311 -22.78 -9.49 2.41
N CYS A 312 -23.40 -8.38 2.01
CA CYS A 312 -23.99 -7.38 2.90
C CYS A 312 -25.46 -7.68 3.26
N VAL A 313 -26.04 -8.79 2.77
CA VAL A 313 -27.43 -9.21 3.01
C VAL A 313 -27.47 -10.61 3.60
#